data_AF-A0A1H9PZX5-F1
#
_entry.id   AF-A0A1H9PZX5-F1
#
_cell.length_a   1.000
_cell.length_b   1.000
_cell.length_c   1.000
_cell.angle_alpha   90.00
_cell.angle_beta   90.00
_cell.angle_gamma   90.00
#
_symmetry.space_group_name_H-M   'P 1'
#
loop_
_entity.id
_entity.type
_entity.pdbx_description
1 polymer ?
#
loop_
_entity_poly.entity_id
_entity_poly.type
_entity_poly.pdbx_seq_one_letter_code
_entity_poly.pdbx_strand_id
1 'polypeptide(L)'
;MSYIEVTQAHFFQAIGPENVGPTAWADHSEWKNLSSYSVVGRSEPGYKNSHATPHRFWLEESFARRKPYRAPEKAQGDLFAA
;
A
#
# COMPACT_ATOMS: atom_id res chain seq x y z
N MET A 1 11.25 -13.72 3.01
CA MET A 1 10.86 -12.33 2.69
C MET A 1 9.96 -11.85 3.82
N SER A 2 10.35 -10.77 4.50
CA SER A 2 9.55 -10.18 5.58
C SER A 2 8.63 -9.12 4.99
N TYR A 3 7.35 -9.18 5.32
CA TYR A 3 6.36 -8.18 4.93
C TYR A 3 6.01 -7.34 6.16
N ILE A 4 5.99 -6.02 5.99
CA ILE A 4 5.55 -5.10 7.03
C ILE A 4 4.21 -4.50 6.63
N GLU A 5 3.31 -4.37 7.61
CA GLU A 5 2.04 -3.68 7.40
C GLU A 5 2.29 -2.17 7.28
N VAL A 6 1.69 -1.56 6.27
CA VAL A 6 1.83 -0.14 5.96
C VAL A 6 0.46 0.48 5.73
N THR A 7 0.40 1.81 5.78
CA THR A 7 -0.81 2.52 5.37
C THR A 7 -1.00 2.42 3.87
N GLN A 8 -2.25 2.53 3.41
CA GLN A 8 -2.60 2.61 1.99
C GLN A 8 -1.77 3.67 1.25
N ALA A 9 -1.62 4.86 1.85
CA ALA A 9 -0.89 5.96 1.25
C ALA A 9 0.60 5.63 1.07
N HIS A 10 1.23 5.02 2.08
CA HIS A 10 2.63 4.59 1.97
C HIS A 10 2.80 3.49 0.93
N PHE A 11 1.86 2.55 0.88
CA PHE A 11 1.82 1.48 -0.10
C PHE A 11 1.90 2.03 -1.54
N PHE A 12 0.92 2.86 -1.91
CA PHE A 12 0.84 3.43 -3.26
C PHE A 12 1.96 4.40 -3.59
N GLN A 13 2.51 5.11 -2.60
CA GLN A 13 3.70 5.95 -2.79
C GLN A 13 4.95 5.12 -3.10
N ALA A 14 5.09 3.94 -2.47
CA ALA A 14 6.21 3.04 -2.70
C ALA A 14 6.13 2.38 -4.08
N ILE A 15 4.94 1.90 -4.49
CA ILE A 15 4.76 1.17 -5.75
C ILE A 15 4.51 2.05 -6.98
N GLY A 16 3.99 3.26 -6.82
CA GLY A 16 3.53 4.12 -7.93
C GLY A 16 4.57 4.43 -9.02
N PRO A 17 5.85 4.69 -8.72
CA PRO A 17 6.87 4.93 -9.74
C PRO A 17 7.52 3.66 -10.29
N GLU A 18 7.15 2.49 -9.78
CA GLU A 18 7.67 1.21 -10.20
C GLU A 18 6.71 0.57 -11.20
N ASN A 19 7.21 -0.29 -12.09
CA ASN A 19 6.37 -1.06 -13.00
C ASN A 19 5.68 -2.21 -12.26
N VAL A 20 4.85 -1.90 -11.28
CA VAL A 20 4.22 -2.86 -10.36
C VAL A 20 2.72 -2.97 -10.68
N GLY A 21 2.26 -4.19 -10.93
CA GLY A 21 0.87 -4.49 -11.22
C GLY A 21 0.24 -5.39 -10.16
N PRO A 22 -1.07 -5.23 -9.88
CA PRO A 22 -1.80 -6.15 -9.03
C PRO A 22 -2.14 -7.46 -9.77
N THR A 23 -2.08 -8.57 -9.06
CA THR A 23 -2.59 -9.89 -9.43
C THR A 23 -3.63 -10.28 -8.39
N ALA A 24 -4.89 -10.40 -8.80
CA ALA A 24 -5.98 -10.74 -7.89
C ALA A 24 -5.95 -12.24 -7.54
N TRP A 25 -6.07 -12.53 -6.24
CA TRP A 25 -6.33 -13.87 -5.70
C TRP A 25 -7.67 -13.85 -4.95
N ALA A 26 -8.13 -15.04 -4.55
CA ALA A 26 -9.38 -15.19 -3.81
C ALA A 26 -9.37 -14.45 -2.46
N ASP A 27 -8.19 -14.29 -1.83
CA ASP A 27 -8.06 -13.81 -0.45
C ASP A 27 -7.29 -12.48 -0.34
N HIS A 28 -6.57 -12.08 -1.39
CA HIS A 28 -5.68 -10.92 -1.43
C HIS A 28 -5.35 -10.53 -2.87
N SER A 29 -4.81 -9.35 -3.06
CA SER A 29 -4.13 -8.96 -4.29
C SER A 29 -2.63 -8.93 -4.05
N GLU A 30 -1.87 -9.68 -4.85
CA GLU A 30 -0.41 -9.59 -4.85
C GLU A 30 0.04 -8.51 -5.80
N TRP A 31 0.98 -7.69 -5.37
CA TRP A 31 1.58 -6.65 -6.19
C TRP A 31 2.96 -7.11 -6.62
N LYS A 32 3.15 -7.25 -7.94
CA LYS A 32 4.36 -7.80 -8.54
C LYS A 32 5.03 -6.77 -9.41
N ASN A 33 6.35 -6.65 -9.29
CA ASN A 33 7.13 -5.88 -10.25
C ASN A 33 7.17 -6.67 -11.56
N LEU A 34 6.65 -6.08 -12.64
CA LEU A 34 6.48 -6.74 -13.93
C LEU A 34 7.80 -6.94 -14.70
N SER A 35 8.87 -6.24 -14.30
CA SER A 35 10.21 -6.40 -14.90
C SER A 35 11.00 -7.54 -14.26
N SER A 36 10.81 -7.79 -12.97
CA SER A 36 11.54 -8.82 -12.20
C SER A 36 10.66 -10.00 -11.75
N TYR A 37 9.35 -9.93 -12.00
CA TYR A 37 8.31 -10.84 -11.51
C TYR A 37 8.31 -11.09 -9.99
N SER A 38 8.99 -10.23 -9.24
CA SER A 38 9.12 -10.35 -7.79
C SER A 38 7.91 -9.73 -7.10
N VAL A 39 7.40 -10.40 -6.06
CA VAL A 39 6.29 -9.89 -5.24
C VAL A 39 6.81 -8.80 -4.31
N VAL A 40 6.34 -7.57 -4.49
CA VAL A 40 6.76 -6.40 -3.72
C VAL A 40 5.79 -6.04 -2.60
N GLY A 41 4.54 -6.52 -2.68
CA GLY A 41 3.54 -6.24 -1.67
C GLY A 41 2.26 -7.06 -1.83
N ARG A 42 1.36 -6.89 -0.86
CA ARG A 42 0.04 -7.55 -0.80
C ARG A 42 -1.00 -6.56 -0.28
N SER A 43 -2.23 -6.70 -0.72
CA SER A 43 -3.37 -5.97 -0.16
C SER A 43 -4.56 -6.89 0.05
N GLU A 44 -5.27 -6.76 1.16
CA GLU A 44 -6.49 -7.54 1.41
C GLU A 44 -7.71 -6.94 0.72
N PRO A 45 -8.65 -7.75 0.20
CA PRO A 45 -9.87 -7.28 -0.42
C PRO A 45 -10.87 -6.88 0.66
N GLY A 46 -11.46 -5.69 0.56
CA GLY A 46 -12.41 -5.18 1.55
C GLY A 46 -13.65 -6.01 1.78
N TYR A 47 -14.05 -6.82 0.82
CA TYR A 47 -15.26 -7.64 0.93
C TYR A 47 -15.12 -8.81 1.91
N LYS A 48 -13.90 -9.16 2.34
CA LYS A 48 -13.66 -10.18 3.38
C LYS A 48 -13.66 -9.61 4.80
N ASN A 49 -13.64 -8.31 4.94
CA ASN A 49 -13.60 -7.66 6.25
C ASN A 49 -15.02 -7.54 6.79
N SER A 50 -15.47 -8.56 7.55
CA SER A 50 -16.87 -8.70 7.94
C SER A 50 -17.43 -7.54 8.79
N HIS A 51 -16.62 -6.78 9.51
CA HIS A 51 -17.12 -5.73 10.41
C HIS A 51 -16.08 -4.63 10.67
N ALA A 52 -15.96 -3.65 9.76
CA ALA A 52 -15.14 -2.45 9.96
C ALA A 52 -13.62 -2.66 10.07
N THR A 53 -13.09 -3.81 9.67
CA THR A 53 -11.63 -4.01 9.57
C THR A 53 -11.08 -3.16 8.42
N PRO A 54 -10.10 -2.27 8.67
CA PRO A 54 -9.53 -1.44 7.61
C PRO A 54 -8.83 -2.32 6.55
N HIS A 55 -8.85 -1.88 5.29
CA HIS A 55 -8.05 -2.50 4.23
C HIS A 55 -6.59 -2.57 4.67
N ARG A 56 -6.03 -3.79 4.71
CA ARG A 56 -4.65 -4.01 5.10
C ARG A 56 -3.76 -4.03 3.88
N PHE A 57 -2.61 -3.36 4.00
CA PHE A 57 -1.60 -3.29 2.96
C PHE A 57 -0.26 -3.71 3.55
N TRP A 58 0.48 -4.54 2.82
CA TRP A 58 1.79 -5.02 3.23
C TRP A 58 2.80 -4.79 2.14
N LEU A 59 3.97 -4.26 2.50
CA LEU A 59 5.11 -4.14 1.60
C LEU A 59 6.24 -5.06 2.05
N GLU A 60 7.02 -5.53 1.09
CA GLU A 60 8.30 -6.16 1.37
C GLU A 60 9.22 -5.15 2.08
N GLU A 61 9.92 -5.60 3.12
CA GLU A 61 10.66 -4.72 4.02
C GLU A 61 11.72 -3.89 3.29
N SER A 62 12.41 -4.46 2.31
CA SER A 62 13.40 -3.74 1.50
C SER A 62 12.73 -2.63 0.67
N PHE A 63 11.52 -2.87 0.17
CA PHE A 63 10.71 -1.86 -0.51
C PHE A 63 10.24 -0.75 0.42
N ALA A 64 9.75 -1.11 1.61
CA ALA A 64 9.25 -0.13 2.57
C ALA A 64 10.36 0.78 3.12
N ARG A 65 11.57 0.26 3.30
CA ARG A 65 12.74 1.01 3.79
C ARG A 65 13.36 1.95 2.74
N ARG A 66 13.17 1.69 1.44
CA ARG A 66 13.69 2.55 0.35
C ARG A 66 13.06 3.93 0.31
N LYS A 67 11.80 4.05 0.76
CA LYS A 67 11.08 5.32 0.78
C LYS A 67 10.52 5.57 2.17
N PRO A 68 11.18 6.40 3.00
CA PRO A 68 10.56 6.85 4.24
C PRO A 68 9.23 7.50 3.89
N TYR A 69 8.16 7.04 4.54
CA TYR A 69 6.82 7.58 4.35
C TYR A 69 6.86 9.09 4.62
N ARG A 70 6.75 9.89 3.57
CA ARG A 70 6.51 11.33 3.70
C ARG A 70 5.00 11.46 3.77
N ALA A 71 4.47 11.52 4.99
CA ALA A 71 3.06 11.82 5.20
C ALA A 71 2.71 13.06 4.36
N PRO A 72 1.59 13.06 3.62
CA PRO A 72 1.13 14.29 3.00
C PRO A 72 1.00 15.32 4.12
N GLU A 73 1.74 16.43 4.02
CA GLU A 73 1.54 17.59 4.88
C GLU A 73 0.04 17.84 4.89
N LYS A 74 -0.58 17.71 6.06
CA LYS A 74 -2.00 17.98 6.22
C LYS A 74 -2.27 19.33 5.58
N ALA A 75 -3.23 19.38 4.64
CA ALA A 75 -3.93 20.61 4.34
C ALA A 75 -4.59 21.08 5.65
N GLN A 76 -3.85 21.90 6.40
CA GLN A 76 -4.27 22.52 7.64
C GLN A 76 -4.46 24.01 7.34
N GLY A 77 -5.72 24.40 7.13
CA GLY A 77 -6.16 25.67 6.54
C GLY A 77 -6.74 25.36 5.17
N ASP A 78 -8.06 25.28 4.95
CA ASP A 78 -9.06 26.30 5.20
C ASP A 78 -10.43 25.66 5.44
N LEU A 79 -10.81 25.43 6.70
CA LEU A 79 -12.21 25.10 7.06
C LEU A 79 -12.81 26.07 8.09
N PHE A 80 -12.11 27.16 8.39
CA PHE A 80 -12.61 28.22 9.27
C PHE A 80 -12.11 29.59 8.80
N ALA A 81 -12.71 30.14 7.75
CA ALA A 81 -12.80 31.58 7.55
C ALA A 81 -14.22 31.87 7.07
N ALA A 82 -15.06 32.23 8.06
CA ALA A 82 -16.42 32.71 7.90
C ALA A 82 -16.43 34.15 7.35
#